data_AF-A0AB32XBX9-F1
#
_entry.id   AF-A0AB32XBX9-F1
#
_cell.length_a   1.000
_cell.length_b   1.000
_cell.length_c   1.000
_cell.angle_alpha   90.00
_cell.angle_beta   90.00
_cell.angle_gamma   90.00
#
_symmetry.space_group_name_H-M   'P 1'
#
loop_
_entity.id
_entity.type
_entity.pdbx_description
1 polymer ?
#
loop_
_entity_poly.entity_id
_entity_poly.type
_entity_poly.pdbx_seq_one_letter_code
_entity_poly.pdbx_strand_id
1 'polypeptide(L)'
;MQNNNLLDLGIKTEKLERWASYSTNKKYRILVSVFSTFLLLTIVLCLIFIFIFKHETKVLISLSIVASIALIIWFLFLAPFTYLMITSFWTYRAIKQPDKPIYRNYKEANWWIKIQLNYANFGFKIFNKKALHLTKEEYKLFVNFYMNVK
;
A
#
# COMPACT_ATOMS: atom_id res chain seq x y z
N MET A 1 -14.32 -15.75 21.04
CA MET A 1 -13.06 -15.07 21.46
C MET A 1 -12.48 -14.41 20.22
N GLN A 2 -12.33 -13.07 20.20
CA GLN A 2 -11.60 -12.41 19.13
C GLN A 2 -10.14 -12.82 19.26
N ASN A 3 -9.63 -13.53 18.25
CA ASN A 3 -8.23 -13.92 18.21
C ASN A 3 -7.40 -12.66 17.97
N ASN A 4 -6.77 -12.15 19.04
CA ASN A 4 -6.05 -10.88 19.00
C ASN A 4 -4.63 -11.03 18.42
N ASN A 5 -4.17 -12.27 18.19
CA ASN A 5 -2.83 -12.55 17.72
C ASN A 5 -2.85 -13.01 16.26
N LEU A 6 -2.13 -12.28 15.42
CA LEU A 6 -2.02 -12.58 13.98
C LEU A 6 -1.38 -13.95 13.72
N LEU A 7 -0.51 -14.42 14.62
CA LEU A 7 0.20 -15.69 14.49
C LEU A 7 -0.72 -16.90 14.67
N ASP A 8 -1.87 -16.73 15.31
CA ASP A 8 -2.81 -17.80 15.61
C ASP A 8 -3.83 -18.05 14.48
N LEU A 9 -3.69 -17.34 13.35
CA LEU A 9 -4.58 -17.44 12.18
C LEU A 9 -4.31 -18.67 11.28
N GLY A 10 -3.38 -19.55 11.66
CA GLY A 10 -3.00 -20.72 10.85
C GLY A 10 -2.25 -20.36 9.55
N ILE A 11 -1.80 -19.11 9.41
CA ILE A 11 -0.95 -18.67 8.30
C ILE A 11 0.51 -18.94 8.67
N LYS A 12 1.29 -19.50 7.74
CA LYS A 12 2.73 -19.74 7.98
C LYS A 12 3.45 -18.46 8.42
N THR A 13 4.14 -18.53 9.56
CA THR A 13 4.88 -17.41 10.16
C THR A 13 5.85 -16.74 9.18
N GLU A 14 6.55 -17.53 8.36
CA GLU A 14 7.48 -17.02 7.33
C GLU A 14 6.80 -16.02 6.37
N LYS A 15 5.55 -16.26 5.96
CA LYS A 15 4.81 -15.36 5.07
C LYS A 15 4.49 -14.04 5.76
N LEU A 16 4.05 -14.11 7.02
CA LEU A 16 3.69 -12.95 7.84
C LEU A 16 4.93 -12.11 8.17
N GLU A 17 6.04 -12.74 8.53
CA GLU A 17 7.31 -12.06 8.79
C GLU A 17 7.88 -11.43 7.51
N ARG A 18 7.78 -12.13 6.37
CA ARG A 18 8.15 -11.53 5.09
C ARG A 18 7.31 -10.31 4.77
N TRP A 19 6.00 -10.37 4.98
CA TRP A 19 5.11 -9.21 4.82
C TRP A 19 5.50 -8.07 5.77
N ALA A 20 5.80 -8.36 7.04
CA ALA A 20 6.24 -7.37 8.04
C ALA A 20 7.61 -6.73 7.73
N SER A 21 8.47 -7.42 6.98
CA SER A 21 9.84 -6.95 6.69
C SER A 21 9.93 -5.73 5.77
N TYR A 22 8.88 -5.43 5.00
CA TYR A 22 8.90 -4.30 4.07
C TYR A 22 9.04 -2.95 4.79
N SER A 23 8.31 -2.76 5.89
CA SER A 23 8.33 -1.54 6.68
C SER A 23 9.67 -1.24 7.35
N THR A 24 10.44 -2.28 7.69
CA THR A 24 11.74 -2.14 8.37
C THR A 24 12.88 -1.88 7.38
N ASN A 25 12.74 -2.31 6.12
CA ASN A 25 13.77 -2.14 5.11
C ASN A 25 13.93 -0.66 4.67
N LYS A 26 15.11 -0.10 4.93
CA LYS A 26 15.44 1.30 4.58
C LYS A 26 15.39 1.56 3.07
N LYS A 27 15.77 0.59 2.23
CA LYS A 27 15.78 0.74 0.76
C LYS A 27 14.36 0.99 0.23
N TYR A 28 13.38 0.22 0.72
CA TYR A 28 11.99 0.36 0.30
C TYR A 28 11.36 1.68 0.76
N ARG A 29 11.68 2.14 1.97
CA ARG A 29 11.27 3.49 2.43
C ARG A 29 11.80 4.59 1.53
N ILE A 30 13.10 4.56 1.21
CA ILE A 30 13.71 5.54 0.31
C ILE A 30 13.06 5.48 -1.07
N LEU A 31 12.83 4.27 -1.61
CA LEU A 31 12.17 4.07 -2.90
C LEU A 31 10.78 4.71 -2.91
N VAL A 32 9.93 4.42 -1.92
CA VAL A 32 8.60 5.03 -1.80
C VAL A 32 8.70 6.55 -1.72
N SER A 33 9.61 7.08 -0.90
CA SER A 33 9.78 8.53 -0.75
C SER A 33 10.19 9.19 -2.07
N VAL A 34 11.17 8.64 -2.79
CA VAL A 34 11.62 9.17 -4.08
C VAL A 34 10.49 9.18 -5.11
N PHE A 35 9.78 8.06 -5.27
CA PHE A 35 8.68 7.98 -6.23
C PHE A 35 7.49 8.87 -5.85
N SER A 36 7.20 9.02 -4.55
CA SER A 36 6.14 9.92 -4.07
C SER A 36 6.50 11.38 -4.31
N THR A 37 7.75 11.77 -4.06
CA THR A 37 8.26 13.11 -4.37
C THR A 37 8.23 13.39 -5.87
N PHE A 38 8.65 12.42 -6.69
CA PHE A 38 8.60 12.55 -8.15
C PHE A 38 7.17 12.79 -8.64
N LEU A 39 6.19 12.02 -8.15
CA LEU A 39 4.78 12.21 -8.47
C LEU A 39 4.27 13.60 -8.07
N LEU A 40 4.61 14.05 -6.86
CA LEU A 40 4.22 15.36 -6.36
C LEU A 40 4.77 16.46 -7.28
N LEU A 41 6.04 16.37 -7.68
CA LEU A 41 6.66 17.29 -8.64
C LEU A 41 5.96 17.24 -9.99
N THR A 42 5.61 16.06 -10.51
CA THR A 42 4.87 15.94 -11.77
C THR A 42 3.51 16.64 -11.69
N ILE A 43 2.75 16.45 -10.61
CA ILE A 43 1.45 17.10 -10.42
C ILE A 43 1.61 18.62 -10.36
N VAL A 44 2.57 19.12 -9.58
CA VAL A 44 2.84 20.57 -9.47
C VAL A 44 3.22 21.17 -10.82
N LEU A 45 4.10 20.50 -11.57
CA LEU A 45 4.47 20.95 -12.92
C LEU A 45 3.25 20.96 -13.85
N CYS A 46 2.45 19.90 -13.88
CA CYS A 46 1.23 19.87 -14.69
C CYS A 46 0.30 21.04 -14.36
N LEU A 47 0.11 21.37 -13.08
CA LEU A 47 -0.72 22.51 -12.66
C LEU A 47 -0.14 23.85 -13.14
N ILE A 48 1.19 24.04 -13.05
CA ILE A 48 1.86 25.24 -13.56
C ILE A 48 1.65 25.37 -15.08
N PHE A 49 1.86 24.28 -15.82
CA PHE A 49 1.68 24.28 -17.27
C PHE A 49 0.21 24.55 -17.67
N ILE A 50 -0.75 23.98 -16.96
CA ILE A 50 -2.18 24.26 -17.17
C ILE A 50 -2.46 25.76 -16.96
N PHE A 51 -1.86 26.38 -15.94
CA PHE A 51 -2.06 27.80 -15.66
C PHE A 51 -1.45 28.72 -16.74
N ILE A 52 -0.22 28.43 -17.18
CA ILE A 52 0.49 29.22 -18.21
C ILE A 52 -0.21 29.09 -19.57
N PHE A 53 -0.57 27.86 -19.97
CA PHE A 53 -1.10 27.54 -21.30
C PHE A 53 -2.62 27.35 -21.29
N LYS A 54 -3.34 27.99 -20.35
CA LYS A 54 -4.79 27.81 -20.16
C LYS A 54 -5.65 28.14 -21.38
N HIS A 55 -5.13 28.90 -22.33
CA HIS A 55 -5.82 29.28 -23.57
C HIS A 55 -5.50 28.36 -24.75
N GLU A 56 -4.48 27.50 -24.62
CA GLU A 56 -4.00 26.61 -25.68
C GLU A 56 -4.58 25.21 -25.52
N THR A 57 -5.77 24.98 -26.09
CA THR A 57 -6.52 23.72 -25.95
C THR A 57 -5.69 22.48 -26.31
N LYS A 58 -4.81 22.55 -27.31
CA LYS A 58 -3.93 21.44 -27.73
C LYS A 58 -2.91 21.07 -26.64
N VAL A 59 -2.40 22.06 -25.92
CA VAL A 59 -1.44 21.86 -24.82
C VAL A 59 -2.16 21.23 -23.63
N LEU A 60 -3.37 21.71 -23.30
CA LEU A 60 -4.19 21.14 -22.22
C LEU A 60 -4.57 19.68 -22.47
N ILE A 61 -4.95 19.32 -23.71
CA ILE A 61 -5.25 17.94 -24.08
C ILE A 61 -4.01 17.04 -23.90
N SER A 62 -2.86 17.49 -24.40
CA SER A 62 -1.60 16.75 -24.27
C SER A 62 -1.21 16.52 -22.80
N LEU A 63 -1.31 17.57 -21.96
CA LEU A 63 -1.04 17.47 -20.52
C LEU A 63 -2.01 16.52 -19.82
N SER A 64 -3.28 16.52 -20.20
CA SER A 64 -4.29 15.62 -19.62
C SER A 64 -4.00 14.16 -19.94
N ILE A 65 -3.55 13.87 -21.17
CA ILE A 65 -3.13 12.51 -21.57
C ILE A 65 -1.91 12.06 -20.74
N VAL A 66 -0.89 12.91 -20.63
CA VAL A 66 0.32 12.61 -19.85
C VAL A 66 -0.02 12.38 -18.37
N ALA A 67 -0.85 13.24 -17.78
CA ALA A 67 -1.30 13.08 -16.40
C ALA A 67 -2.10 11.79 -16.20
N SER A 68 -2.96 11.42 -17.15
CA SER A 68 -3.75 10.18 -17.09
C SER A 68 -2.85 8.95 -17.13
N ILE A 69 -1.85 8.93 -18.01
CA ILE A 69 -0.87 7.83 -18.09
C ILE A 69 -0.06 7.75 -16.79
N ALA A 70 0.39 8.89 -16.26
CA ALA A 70 1.13 8.94 -15.00
C ALA A 70 0.30 8.40 -13.82
N LEU A 71 -0.99 8.75 -13.75
CA LEU A 71 -1.92 8.23 -12.76
C LEU A 71 -2.12 6.72 -12.89
N ILE A 72 -2.27 6.19 -14.10
CA ILE A 72 -2.39 4.74 -14.33
C ILE A 72 -1.13 4.02 -13.84
N ILE A 73 0.05 4.51 -14.20
CA ILE A 73 1.33 3.96 -13.72
C ILE A 73 1.39 4.01 -12.19
N TRP A 74 0.94 5.11 -11.59
CA TRP A 74 0.87 5.23 -10.14
C TRP A 74 -0.01 4.16 -9.50
N PHE A 75 -1.24 3.96 -10.01
CA PHE A 75 -2.17 2.96 -9.49
C PHE A 75 -1.68 1.52 -9.68
N LEU A 76 -0.97 1.23 -10.77
CA LEU A 76 -0.50 -0.13 -11.07
C LEU A 76 0.80 -0.50 -10.36
N PHE A 77 1.67 0.47 -10.07
CA PHE A 77 3.00 0.18 -9.53
C PHE A 77 3.24 0.79 -8.16
N LEU A 78 3.00 2.10 -8.00
CA LEU A 78 3.36 2.80 -6.78
C LEU A 78 2.35 2.55 -5.65
N ALA A 79 1.04 2.60 -5.95
CA ALA A 79 -0.02 2.39 -4.97
C ALA A 79 0.06 0.99 -4.30
N PRO A 80 0.23 -0.12 -5.03
CA PRO A 80 0.45 -1.44 -4.42
C PRO A 80 1.62 -1.45 -3.44
N PHE A 81 2.68 -0.72 -3.76
CA PHE A 81 3.90 -0.70 -2.98
C PHE A 81 3.79 0.19 -1.73
N THR A 82 3.16 1.36 -1.83
CA THR A 82 2.85 2.20 -0.67
C THR A 82 1.92 1.49 0.30
N TYR A 83 0.86 0.85 -0.19
CA TYR A 83 -0.03 0.08 0.69
C TYR A 83 0.65 -1.16 1.27
N LEU A 84 1.57 -1.80 0.55
CA LEU A 84 2.40 -2.85 1.12
C LEU A 84 3.24 -2.33 2.29
N MET A 85 3.84 -1.14 2.19
CA MET A 85 4.61 -0.54 3.28
C MET A 85 3.75 -0.23 4.51
N ILE A 86 2.55 0.33 4.30
CA ILE A 86 1.62 0.66 5.39
C ILE A 86 1.14 -0.62 6.09
N THR A 87 0.63 -1.57 5.33
CA THR A 87 0.12 -2.84 5.88
C THR A 87 1.24 -3.69 6.46
N SER A 88 2.46 -3.60 5.94
CA SER A 88 3.66 -4.19 6.53
C SER A 88 3.96 -3.65 7.91
N PHE A 89 3.79 -2.34 8.12
CA PHE A 89 3.97 -1.73 9.43
C PHE A 89 2.91 -2.20 10.43
N TRP A 90 1.65 -2.36 9.99
CA TRP A 90 0.59 -2.93 10.81
C TRP A 90 0.90 -4.38 11.20
N THR A 91 1.33 -5.20 10.23
CA THR A 91 1.74 -6.59 10.46
C THR A 91 2.93 -6.67 11.42
N TYR A 92 3.93 -5.81 11.25
CA TYR A 92 5.07 -5.74 12.16
C TYR A 92 4.64 -5.45 13.60
N ARG A 93 3.73 -4.49 13.80
CA ARG A 93 3.17 -4.19 15.12
C ARG A 93 2.38 -5.36 15.68
N ALA A 94 1.49 -5.95 14.89
CA ALA A 94 0.67 -7.08 15.30
C ALA A 94 1.51 -8.28 15.76
N ILE A 95 2.69 -8.49 15.18
CA ILE A 95 3.59 -9.61 15.54
C ILE A 95 4.53 -9.26 16.70
N LYS A 96 5.15 -8.07 16.69
CA LYS A 96 6.26 -7.74 17.59
C LYS A 96 5.86 -6.82 18.76
N GLN A 97 4.68 -6.20 18.69
CA GLN A 97 4.19 -5.24 19.69
C GLN A 97 2.68 -5.47 19.94
N PRO A 98 2.26 -6.68 20.36
CA PRO A 98 0.85 -7.05 20.47
C PRO A 98 0.07 -6.15 21.44
N ASP A 99 0.73 -5.60 22.46
CA ASP A 99 0.11 -4.73 23.46
C ASP A 99 -0.10 -3.28 22.96
N LYS A 100 0.47 -2.92 21.79
CA LYS A 100 0.33 -1.59 21.22
C LYS A 100 -0.79 -1.59 20.17
N PRO A 101 -1.61 -0.52 20.12
CA PRO A 101 -2.65 -0.43 19.12
C PRO A 101 -2.03 -0.43 17.71
N ILE A 102 -2.61 -1.27 16.84
CA ILE A 102 -2.20 -1.38 15.44
C ILE A 102 -2.46 -0.05 14.74
N TYR A 103 -3.65 0.54 14.97
CA TYR A 103 -4.03 1.85 14.48
C TYR A 103 -3.64 2.92 15.48
N ARG A 104 -2.91 3.94 15.01
CA ARG A 104 -2.25 4.88 15.93
C ARG A 104 -3.21 5.82 16.66
N ASN A 105 -4.45 6.02 16.18
CA ASN A 105 -5.49 6.89 16.78
C ASN A 105 -6.89 6.72 16.14
N TYR A 106 -6.97 6.40 14.85
CA TYR A 106 -8.21 6.23 14.11
C TYR A 106 -8.11 4.98 13.23
N LYS A 107 -9.09 4.09 13.36
CA LYS A 107 -9.25 2.97 12.43
C LYS A 107 -10.02 3.49 11.22
N GLU A 108 -9.39 3.38 10.06
CA GLU A 108 -10.05 3.73 8.80
C GLU A 108 -11.31 2.88 8.59
N ALA A 109 -12.23 3.39 7.77
CA ALA A 109 -13.43 2.64 7.43
C ALA A 109 -13.05 1.25 6.89
N ASN A 110 -13.76 0.23 7.37
CA ASN A 110 -13.55 -1.17 7.03
C ASN A 110 -13.34 -1.41 5.51
N TRP A 111 -14.16 -0.78 4.65
CA TRP A 111 -14.01 -0.93 3.19
C TRP A 111 -12.64 -0.43 2.66
N TRP A 112 -12.09 0.62 3.25
CA TRP A 112 -10.82 1.21 2.85
C TRP A 112 -9.64 0.31 3.24
N ILE A 113 -9.64 -0.24 4.47
CA ILE A 113 -8.65 -1.24 4.91
C ILE A 113 -8.58 -2.41 3.93
N LYS A 114 -9.74 -2.90 3.47
CA LYS A 114 -9.82 -3.98 2.48
C LYS A 114 -9.18 -3.59 1.15
N ILE A 115 -9.39 -2.37 0.67
CA ILE A 115 -8.73 -1.85 -0.54
C ILE A 115 -7.22 -1.82 -0.35
N GLN A 116 -6.72 -1.23 0.75
CA GLN A 116 -5.29 -1.15 1.03
C GLN A 116 -4.65 -2.54 1.05
N LEU A 117 -5.27 -3.50 1.75
CA LEU A 117 -4.78 -4.86 1.80
C LEU A 117 -4.78 -5.53 0.43
N ASN A 118 -5.74 -5.24 -0.45
CA ASN A 118 -5.81 -5.83 -1.80
C ASN A 118 -4.67 -5.31 -2.68
N TYR A 119 -4.46 -3.99 -2.69
CA TYR A 119 -3.34 -3.37 -3.36
C TYR A 119 -2.00 -3.87 -2.79
N ALA A 120 -1.88 -3.96 -1.47
CA ALA A 120 -0.70 -4.51 -0.81
C ALA A 120 -0.44 -5.97 -1.21
N ASN A 121 -1.48 -6.80 -1.30
CA ASN A 121 -1.36 -8.20 -1.72
C ASN A 121 -0.90 -8.31 -3.18
N PHE A 122 -1.42 -7.44 -4.05
CA PHE A 122 -0.95 -7.34 -5.42
C PHE A 122 0.55 -6.98 -5.47
N GLY A 123 0.97 -5.94 -4.74
CA GLY A 123 2.37 -5.55 -4.63
C GLY A 123 3.25 -6.67 -4.06
N PHE A 124 2.78 -7.35 -3.01
CA PHE A 124 3.49 -8.46 -2.38
C PHE A 124 3.73 -9.62 -3.36
N LYS A 125 2.76 -9.92 -4.23
CA LYS A 125 2.89 -10.97 -5.26
C LYS A 125 3.89 -10.63 -6.34
N ILE A 126 4.01 -9.34 -6.71
CA ILE A 126 4.98 -8.87 -7.72
C ILE A 126 6.41 -9.08 -7.24
N PHE A 127 6.71 -8.83 -5.96
CA PHE A 127 8.08 -8.85 -5.43
C PHE A 127 8.51 -10.16 -4.78
N ASN A 128 7.60 -11.12 -4.57
CA ASN A 128 7.93 -12.38 -3.89
C ASN A 128 7.63 -13.61 -4.75
N LYS A 129 8.37 -14.68 -4.46
CA LYS A 129 8.12 -16.00 -5.04
C LYS A 129 6.75 -16.54 -4.62
N LYS A 130 6.12 -17.34 -5.49
CA LYS A 130 4.79 -17.93 -5.26
C LYS A 130 4.66 -18.68 -3.93
N ALA A 131 5.73 -19.30 -3.44
CA ALA A 131 5.74 -20.02 -2.16
C ALA A 131 5.40 -19.12 -0.95
N LEU A 132 5.74 -17.83 -1.02
CA LEU A 132 5.48 -16.85 0.03
C LEU A 132 4.09 -16.23 -0.10
N HIS A 133 3.39 -16.43 -1.22
CA HIS A 133 2.07 -15.83 -1.44
C HIS A 133 1.06 -16.40 -0.44
N LEU A 134 0.18 -15.52 0.04
CA LEU A 134 -1.01 -15.94 0.77
C LEU A 134 -1.98 -16.61 -0.21
N THR A 135 -2.48 -17.79 0.14
CA THR A 135 -3.60 -18.42 -0.56
C THR A 135 -4.84 -17.55 -0.42
N LYS A 136 -5.88 -17.83 -1.22
CA LYS A 136 -7.15 -17.09 -1.15
C LYS A 136 -7.78 -17.15 0.25
N GLU A 137 -7.67 -18.31 0.91
CA GLU A 137 -8.20 -18.53 2.26
C GLU A 137 -7.37 -17.85 3.33
N GLU A 138 -6.03 -18.02 3.30
CA GLU A 138 -5.10 -17.33 4.20
C GLU A 138 -5.30 -15.81 4.10
N TYR A 139 -5.43 -15.29 2.88
CA TYR A 139 -5.64 -13.88 2.64
C TYR A 139 -7.00 -13.39 3.17
N LYS A 140 -8.06 -14.20 3.08
CA LYS A 140 -9.37 -13.87 3.66
C LYS A 140 -9.29 -13.78 5.18
N LEU A 141 -8.58 -14.71 5.84
CA LEU A 141 -8.34 -14.67 7.28
C LEU A 141 -7.53 -13.43 7.67
N PHE A 142 -6.47 -13.15 6.92
CA PHE A 142 -5.61 -11.98 7.12
C PHE A 142 -6.39 -10.65 7.01
N VAL A 143 -7.25 -10.51 5.98
CA VAL A 143 -8.11 -9.33 5.84
C VAL A 143 -9.10 -9.24 6.99
N ASN A 144 -9.77 -10.34 7.33
CA ASN A 144 -10.75 -10.36 8.42
C ASN A 144 -10.12 -9.99 9.77
N PHE A 145 -8.87 -10.34 10.03
CA PHE A 145 -8.16 -9.91 11.23
C PHE A 145 -8.10 -8.38 11.32
N TYR A 146 -7.57 -7.69 10.31
CA TYR A 146 -7.48 -6.22 10.33
C TYR A 146 -8.84 -5.50 10.33
N MET A 147 -9.84 -6.11 9.69
CA MET A 147 -11.21 -5.59 9.69
C MET A 147 -11.86 -5.63 11.07
N ASN A 148 -11.41 -6.53 11.95
CA ASN A 148 -12.03 -6.76 13.26
C ASN A 148 -11.15 -6.34 14.45
N VAL A 149 -9.85 -6.16 14.25
CA VAL A 149 -8.93 -5.70 15.30
C VAL A 149 -9.28 -4.26 15.71
N LYS A 150 -9.30 -3.99 17.01
CA LYS A 150 -9.63 -2.68 17.60
C LYS A 150 -8.38 -1.84 17.78
#